data_AF-A0A5P1FIE6-F1
#
_entry.id   AF-A0A5P1FIE6-F1
#
_cell.length_a   1.000
_cell.length_b   1.000
_cell.length_c   1.000
_cell.angle_alpha   90.00
_cell.angle_beta   90.00
_cell.angle_gamma   90.00
#
_symmetry.space_group_name_H-M   'P 1'
#
loop_
_entity.id
_entity.type
_entity.pdbx_description
1 polymer ?
#
loop_
_entity_poly.entity_id
_entity_poly.type
_entity_poly.pdbx_seq_one_letter_code
_entity_poly.pdbx_strand_id
1 'polypeptide(L)'
;MPDRYETLWDLTCHYHIALAQSEPLAKRTKSNVSLKQFASCLFRNLESNSGEAICELAPLTPSGVNSLLKKIDHHSYTISSPESGFPVGTKFKPFLWHRTAPIRPMTLLAGYLAIWLKKCVVPYQSGDALPLEVLYPAVQLAYKKELSLLPVMVANIHRGLRQISSAFTRKESESPTQIPTIKVELPPLHSPTTVI
;
A
#
# COMPACT_ATOMS: atom_id res chain seq x y z
N MET A 1 3.37 17.91 17.50
CA MET A 1 3.36 16.45 17.25
C MET A 1 4.00 16.16 15.88
N PRO A 2 5.32 16.34 15.76
CA PRO A 2 6.06 16.21 14.49
C PRO A 2 6.02 14.78 13.92
N ASP A 3 5.97 13.80 14.81
CA ASP A 3 6.23 12.39 14.49
C ASP A 3 5.23 11.79 13.49
N ARG A 4 3.97 12.25 13.48
CA ARG A 4 2.94 11.76 12.54
C ARG A 4 3.23 12.17 11.09
N TYR A 5 3.65 13.41 10.87
CA TYR A 5 3.98 13.90 9.53
C TYR A 5 5.24 13.23 9.02
N GLU A 6 6.22 13.02 9.89
CA GLU A 6 7.40 12.23 9.57
C GLU A 6 7.04 10.79 9.19
N THR A 7 6.15 10.12 9.94
CA THR A 7 5.68 8.76 9.60
C THR A 7 4.92 8.75 8.28
N LEU A 8 4.06 9.74 8.02
CA LEU A 8 3.34 9.85 6.75
C LEU A 8 4.29 10.06 5.58
N TRP A 9 5.28 10.95 5.73
CA TRP A 9 6.29 11.22 4.71
C TRP A 9 7.09 9.96 4.37
N ASP A 10 7.60 9.28 5.39
CA ASP A 10 8.39 8.04 5.27
C ASP A 10 7.57 6.91 4.62
N LEU A 11 6.31 6.74 5.03
CA LEU A 11 5.40 5.76 4.44
C LEU A 11 5.10 6.07 2.95
N THR A 12 4.93 7.35 2.63
CA THR A 12 4.72 7.81 1.25
C THR A 12 5.96 7.57 0.39
N CYS A 13 7.16 7.77 0.93
CA CYS A 13 8.41 7.41 0.24
C CYS A 13 8.45 5.92 -0.10
N HIS A 14 8.07 5.04 0.84
CA HIS A 14 8.01 3.60 0.59
C HIS A 14 6.95 3.19 -0.44
N TYR A 15 5.81 3.89 -0.47
CA TYR A 15 4.80 3.72 -1.52
C TYR A 15 5.39 3.99 -2.92
N HIS A 16 6.09 5.11 -3.08
CA HIS A 16 6.72 5.46 -4.36
C HIS A 16 7.93 4.58 -4.70
N ILE A 17 8.68 4.10 -3.71
CA ILE A 17 9.73 3.10 -3.90
C ILE A 17 9.12 1.81 -4.48
N ALA A 18 8.02 1.33 -3.91
CA ALA A 18 7.34 0.14 -4.40
C ALA A 18 6.82 0.33 -5.84
N LEU A 19 6.29 1.53 -6.14
CA LEU A 19 5.89 1.92 -7.50
C LEU A 19 7.07 1.93 -8.47
N ALA A 20 8.24 2.42 -8.06
CA ALA A 20 9.46 2.48 -8.86
C ALA A 20 10.09 1.09 -9.12
N GLN A 21 9.89 0.12 -8.22
CA GLN A 21 10.46 -1.21 -8.37
C GLN A 21 9.73 -2.05 -9.43
N SER A 22 8.43 -1.85 -9.59
CA SER A 22 7.62 -2.54 -10.61
C SER A 22 7.98 -2.17 -12.07
N GLU A 23 7.74 -3.10 -13.00
CA GLU A 23 8.05 -3.07 -14.45
C GLU A 23 7.54 -1.84 -15.25
N PRO A 24 8.04 -1.58 -16.48
CA PRO A 24 8.41 -0.23 -16.92
C PRO A 24 7.24 0.74 -17.05
N LEU A 25 7.51 1.99 -16.65
CA LEU A 25 6.61 3.16 -16.61
C LEU A 25 5.74 3.36 -17.87
N ALA A 26 6.18 2.85 -19.03
CA ALA A 26 5.59 3.09 -20.35
C ALA A 26 4.18 2.51 -20.58
N LYS A 27 3.67 1.62 -19.70
CA LYS A 27 2.36 0.94 -19.88
C LYS A 27 1.34 1.22 -18.78
N ARG A 28 1.54 2.23 -17.93
CA ARG A 28 0.61 2.49 -16.79
C ARG A 28 -0.44 3.55 -17.11
N THR A 29 -1.68 3.10 -17.30
CA THR A 29 -2.87 3.97 -17.37
C THR A 29 -3.47 4.25 -15.98
N LYS A 30 -3.02 3.56 -14.92
CA LYS A 30 -3.39 3.84 -13.51
C LYS A 30 -2.17 3.68 -12.60
N SER A 31 -1.88 4.71 -11.82
CA SER A 31 -0.61 4.99 -11.12
C SER A 31 -0.53 4.49 -9.67
N ASN A 32 -1.28 3.45 -9.31
CA ASN A 32 -1.28 2.94 -7.95
C ASN A 32 -0.41 1.68 -7.80
N VAL A 33 0.25 1.57 -6.65
CA VAL A 33 0.98 0.35 -6.28
C VAL A 33 -0.03 -0.76 -5.99
N SER A 34 0.31 -2.00 -6.30
CA SER A 34 -0.51 -3.15 -5.87
C SER A 34 -0.28 -3.45 -4.38
N LEU A 35 -1.25 -4.05 -3.68
CA LEU A 35 -1.11 -4.45 -2.28
C LEU A 35 0.05 -5.42 -2.11
N LYS A 36 0.19 -6.37 -3.05
CA LYS A 36 1.32 -7.29 -3.10
C LYS A 36 2.64 -6.53 -3.20
N GLN A 37 2.76 -5.62 -4.17
CA GLN A 37 3.97 -4.82 -4.37
C GLN A 37 4.33 -3.99 -3.13
N PHE A 38 3.33 -3.36 -2.50
CA PHE A 38 3.54 -2.57 -1.29
C PHE A 38 3.95 -3.46 -0.10
N ALA A 39 3.26 -4.58 0.10
CA ALA A 39 3.59 -5.53 1.15
C ALA A 39 5.02 -6.06 1.01
N SER A 40 5.43 -6.47 -0.20
CA SER A 40 6.80 -6.91 -0.49
C SER A 40 7.85 -5.81 -0.32
N CYS A 41 7.46 -4.54 -0.42
CA CYS A 41 8.35 -3.42 -0.13
C CYS A 41 8.55 -3.20 1.37
N LEU A 42 7.58 -3.55 2.22
CA LEU A 42 7.64 -3.34 3.66
C LEU A 42 8.15 -4.57 4.43
N PHE A 43 7.75 -5.76 3.98
CA PHE A 43 8.02 -7.02 4.64
C PHE A 43 8.79 -7.96 3.72
N ARG A 44 9.81 -8.60 4.28
CA ARG A 44 10.57 -9.68 3.66
C ARG A 44 9.90 -11.02 3.95
N ASN A 45 10.21 -12.01 3.12
CA ASN A 45 9.80 -13.41 3.30
C ASN A 45 8.28 -13.66 3.27
N LEU A 46 7.48 -12.72 2.77
CA LEU A 46 6.02 -12.86 2.61
C LEU A 46 5.61 -14.08 1.76
N GLU A 47 6.43 -14.45 0.78
CA GLU A 47 6.17 -15.58 -0.13
C GLU A 47 7.07 -16.79 0.15
N SER A 48 7.86 -16.75 1.23
CA SER A 48 8.77 -17.85 1.54
C SER A 48 8.01 -19.01 2.15
N ASN A 49 8.12 -20.19 1.55
CA ASN A 49 7.62 -21.43 2.12
C ASN A 49 8.62 -22.06 3.11
N SER A 50 9.72 -21.36 3.45
CA SER A 50 10.80 -21.88 4.31
C SER A 50 10.45 -21.89 5.80
N GLY A 51 9.28 -21.40 6.20
CA GLY A 51 8.89 -21.25 7.62
C GLY A 51 9.67 -20.14 8.35
N GLU A 52 10.48 -19.35 7.64
CA GLU A 52 11.14 -18.17 8.19
C GLU A 52 10.12 -17.13 8.66
N ALA A 53 10.43 -16.46 9.77
CA ALA A 53 9.61 -15.36 10.25
C ALA A 53 9.53 -14.23 9.22
N ILE A 54 8.36 -13.61 9.11
CA ILE A 54 8.19 -12.36 8.36
C ILE A 54 9.01 -11.29 9.07
N CYS A 55 9.94 -10.69 8.32
CA CYS A 55 10.86 -9.69 8.84
C CYS A 55 10.66 -8.35 8.14
N GLU A 56 11.10 -7.28 8.78
CA GLU A 56 11.24 -5.97 8.16
C GLU A 56 12.14 -6.04 6.92
N LEU A 57 11.84 -5.24 5.89
CA LEU A 57 12.71 -5.12 4.74
C LEU A 57 14.08 -4.52 5.13
N ALA A 58 15.15 -5.22 4.75
CA ALA A 58 16.51 -4.73 4.97
C ALA A 58 16.80 -3.43 4.19
N PRO A 59 17.61 -2.52 4.76
CA PRO A 59 18.05 -1.32 4.06
C PRO A 59 18.78 -1.65 2.76
N LEU A 60 18.58 -0.83 1.73
CA LEU A 60 19.38 -0.87 0.52
C LEU A 60 20.79 -0.36 0.75
N THR A 61 21.74 -0.99 0.07
CA THR A 61 23.06 -0.41 -0.13
C THR A 61 22.97 0.82 -1.04
N PRO A 62 23.89 1.79 -0.92
CA PRO A 62 23.98 2.94 -1.83
C PRO A 62 24.07 2.53 -3.32
N SER A 63 24.72 1.40 -3.62
CA SER A 63 24.78 0.85 -4.99
C SER A 63 23.40 0.43 -5.50
N GLY A 64 22.56 -0.20 -4.65
CA GLY A 64 21.19 -0.58 -4.97
C GLY A 64 20.26 0.63 -5.16
N VAL A 65 20.48 1.72 -4.41
CA VAL A 65 19.76 2.99 -4.62
C VAL A 65 20.14 3.59 -5.97
N ASN A 66 21.43 3.64 -6.30
CA ASN A 66 21.91 4.17 -7.57
C ASN A 66 21.43 3.35 -8.78
N SER A 67 21.34 2.02 -8.67
CA SER A 67 20.77 1.20 -9.75
C SER A 67 19.29 1.49 -9.96
N LEU A 68 18.53 1.72 -8.88
CA LEU A 68 17.12 2.06 -8.97
C LEU A 68 16.91 3.45 -9.55
N LEU A 69 17.72 4.45 -9.15
CA LEU A 69 17.71 5.81 -9.71
C LEU A 69 17.92 5.81 -11.23
N LYS A 70 18.90 5.04 -11.72
CA LYS A 70 19.13 4.86 -13.16
C LYS A 70 17.93 4.24 -13.87
N LYS A 71 17.23 3.29 -13.24
CA LYS A 71 16.05 2.62 -13.81
C LYS A 71 14.86 3.58 -13.97
N ILE A 72 14.68 4.53 -13.04
CA ILE A 72 13.57 5.49 -13.06
C ILE A 72 13.90 6.84 -13.71
N ASP A 73 15.09 6.96 -14.32
CA ASP A 73 15.61 8.20 -14.93
C ASP A 73 15.51 9.42 -13.98
N HIS A 74 15.63 9.18 -12.67
CA HIS A 74 15.40 10.20 -11.67
C HIS A 74 16.72 10.71 -11.11
N HIS A 75 16.91 12.02 -11.23
CA HIS A 75 18.14 12.71 -10.88
C HIS A 75 17.92 13.58 -9.64
N SER A 76 18.96 13.80 -8.85
CA SER A 76 18.93 14.88 -7.86
C SER A 76 18.78 16.20 -8.60
N TYR A 77 17.86 17.07 -8.19
CA TYR A 77 17.75 18.41 -8.73
C TYR A 77 18.33 19.43 -7.74
N THR A 78 18.82 20.53 -8.30
CA THR A 78 19.37 21.67 -7.56
C THR A 78 18.52 22.87 -7.89
N ILE A 79 18.06 23.59 -6.87
CA ILE A 79 17.21 24.76 -7.10
C ILE A 79 18.07 25.94 -7.58
N SER A 80 17.67 26.56 -8.68
CA SER A 80 18.32 27.72 -9.31
C SER A 80 17.85 29.07 -8.75
N SER A 81 16.74 29.08 -8.01
CA SER A 81 16.15 30.25 -7.34
C SER A 81 15.84 29.92 -5.87
N PRO A 82 15.65 30.92 -4.99
CA PRO A 82 15.17 30.67 -3.64
C PRO A 82 13.71 30.21 -3.69
N GLU A 83 13.41 29.01 -3.18
CA GLU A 83 12.05 28.48 -3.11
C GLU A 83 11.75 28.00 -1.69
N SER A 84 10.59 28.37 -1.14
CA SER A 84 10.05 27.84 0.13
C SER A 84 11.03 27.84 1.31
N GLY A 85 11.93 28.83 1.39
CA GLY A 85 12.92 28.96 2.45
C GLY A 85 14.25 28.22 2.21
N PHE A 86 14.44 27.59 1.05
CA PHE A 86 15.70 26.95 0.68
C PHE A 86 16.58 27.90 -0.14
N PRO A 87 17.89 28.00 0.18
CA PRO A 87 18.80 28.84 -0.58
C PRO A 87 19.09 28.26 -1.97
N VAL A 88 19.48 29.15 -2.89
CA VAL A 88 19.97 28.77 -4.22
C VAL A 88 21.14 27.80 -4.08
N GLY A 89 21.15 26.74 -4.90
CA GLY A 89 22.18 25.71 -4.84
C GLY A 89 21.87 24.57 -3.86
N THR A 90 20.72 24.59 -3.17
CA THR A 90 20.29 23.44 -2.36
C THR A 90 20.05 22.22 -3.25
N LYS A 91 20.75 21.13 -2.94
CA LYS A 91 20.64 19.86 -3.65
C LYS A 91 19.67 18.93 -2.94
N PHE A 92 18.56 18.59 -3.61
CA PHE A 92 17.58 17.67 -3.07
C PHE A 92 17.94 16.24 -3.44
N LYS A 93 18.05 15.39 -2.41
CA LYS A 93 18.26 13.97 -2.61
C LYS A 93 16.92 13.31 -2.98
N PRO A 94 16.90 12.41 -3.97
CA PRO A 94 15.70 11.63 -4.28
C PRO A 94 15.18 10.82 -3.09
N PHE A 95 13.86 10.62 -3.03
CA PHE A 95 13.18 9.84 -1.97
C PHE A 95 13.71 8.40 -1.82
N LEU A 96 14.34 7.83 -2.86
CA LEU A 96 14.95 6.50 -2.82
C LEU A 96 16.06 6.37 -1.76
N TRP A 97 16.69 7.48 -1.37
CA TRP A 97 17.68 7.48 -0.29
C TRP A 97 17.09 7.14 1.07
N HIS A 98 15.78 7.27 1.27
CA HIS A 98 15.13 6.78 2.50
C HIS A 98 15.29 5.27 2.70
N ARG A 99 15.54 4.50 1.63
CA ARG A 99 15.74 3.05 1.73
C ARG A 99 17.12 2.67 2.30
N THR A 100 18.06 3.59 2.49
CA THR A 100 19.35 3.27 3.11
C THR A 100 19.30 3.16 4.62
N ALA A 101 18.22 3.60 5.25
CA ALA A 101 17.96 3.41 6.67
C ALA A 101 16.95 2.27 6.88
N PRO A 102 16.96 1.61 8.06
CA PRO A 102 15.88 0.71 8.47
C PRO A 102 14.54 1.46 8.49
N ILE A 103 13.45 0.78 8.16
CA ILE A 103 12.13 1.40 8.27
C ILE A 103 11.79 1.54 9.75
N ARG A 104 11.25 2.70 10.12
CA ARG A 104 10.92 2.93 11.52
C ARG A 104 9.74 2.03 11.94
N PRO A 105 9.73 1.49 13.18
CA PRO A 105 8.65 0.62 13.64
C PRO A 105 7.25 1.22 13.48
N MET A 106 7.12 2.54 13.69
CA MET A 106 5.85 3.24 13.53
C MET A 106 5.42 3.36 12.06
N THR A 107 6.38 3.53 11.14
CA THR A 107 6.13 3.51 9.69
C THR A 107 5.72 2.11 9.24
N LEU A 108 6.36 1.06 9.77
CA LEU A 108 6.02 -0.33 9.49
C LEU A 108 4.60 -0.68 9.98
N LEU A 109 4.24 -0.27 11.20
CA LEU A 109 2.89 -0.42 11.75
C LEU A 109 1.85 0.31 10.90
N ALA A 110 2.13 1.57 10.51
CA ALA A 110 1.24 2.32 9.63
C ALA A 110 1.10 1.64 8.25
N GLY A 111 2.17 1.06 7.71
CA GLY A 111 2.13 0.29 6.47
C GLY A 111 1.27 -0.97 6.57
N TYR A 112 1.40 -1.72 7.67
CA TYR A 112 0.51 -2.85 7.97
C TYR A 112 -0.96 -2.40 8.04
N LEU A 113 -1.24 -1.32 8.78
CA LEU A 113 -2.59 -0.78 8.93
C LEU A 113 -3.17 -0.26 7.61
N ALA A 114 -2.34 0.27 6.69
CA ALA A 114 -2.79 0.68 5.37
C ALA A 114 -3.25 -0.52 4.53
N ILE A 115 -2.50 -1.63 4.57
CA ILE A 115 -2.89 -2.90 3.93
C ILE A 115 -4.19 -3.42 4.54
N TRP A 116 -4.28 -3.44 5.87
CA TRP A 116 -5.49 -3.87 6.58
C TRP A 116 -6.70 -2.99 6.24
N LEU A 117 -6.56 -1.66 6.26
CA LEU A 117 -7.63 -0.73 5.90
C LEU A 117 -8.13 -1.00 4.48
N LYS A 118 -7.25 -1.15 3.48
CA LYS A 118 -7.66 -1.43 2.11
C LYS A 118 -8.31 -2.81 1.94
N LYS A 119 -7.83 -3.84 2.64
CA LYS A 119 -8.38 -5.20 2.53
C LYS A 119 -9.69 -5.38 3.31
N CYS A 120 -9.81 -4.79 4.49
CA CYS A 120 -10.85 -5.14 5.46
C CYS A 120 -11.90 -4.05 5.66
N VAL A 121 -11.56 -2.77 5.49
CA VAL A 121 -12.44 -1.65 5.91
C VAL A 121 -12.89 -0.80 4.72
N VAL A 122 -11.99 -0.56 3.77
CA VAL A 122 -12.20 0.30 2.60
C VAL A 122 -11.88 -0.49 1.33
N PRO A 123 -12.65 -1.54 0.97
CA PRO A 123 -12.49 -2.22 -0.31
C PRO A 123 -12.91 -1.29 -1.45
N TYR A 124 -12.04 -0.33 -1.78
CA TYR A 124 -12.19 0.56 -2.89
C TYR A 124 -11.95 -0.23 -4.17
N GLN A 125 -13.05 -0.64 -4.83
CA GLN A 125 -13.02 -1.45 -6.05
C GLN A 125 -12.35 -2.84 -5.80
N SER A 126 -12.78 -3.86 -6.52
CA SER A 126 -12.24 -5.24 -6.39
C SER A 126 -10.79 -5.39 -6.89
N GLY A 127 -10.03 -4.30 -6.94
CA GLY A 127 -8.67 -4.25 -7.44
C GLY A 127 -7.63 -4.39 -6.34
N ASP A 128 -6.50 -5.00 -6.71
CA ASP A 128 -5.28 -5.11 -5.91
C ASP A 128 -4.57 -3.75 -5.72
N ALA A 129 -5.05 -2.67 -6.35
CA ALA A 129 -4.46 -1.35 -6.23
C ALA A 129 -4.66 -0.77 -4.82
N LEU A 130 -3.57 -0.36 -4.16
CA LEU A 130 -3.57 0.37 -2.89
C LEU A 130 -3.67 1.88 -3.18
N PRO A 131 -4.77 2.56 -2.83
CA PRO A 131 -4.91 4.00 -2.99
C PRO A 131 -4.01 4.76 -1.99
N LEU A 132 -3.51 5.95 -2.36
CA LEU A 132 -2.66 6.75 -1.47
C LEU A 132 -3.44 7.33 -0.28
N GLU A 133 -4.75 7.51 -0.45
CA GLU A 133 -5.68 8.07 0.52
C GLU A 133 -5.80 7.22 1.80
N VAL A 134 -5.43 5.93 1.76
CA VAL A 134 -5.45 5.09 2.96
C VAL A 134 -4.22 5.27 3.85
N LEU A 135 -3.15 5.92 3.37
CA LEU A 135 -1.91 6.08 4.14
C LEU A 135 -2.12 6.98 5.37
N TYR A 136 -2.78 8.12 5.21
CA TYR A 136 -2.98 9.05 6.32
C TYR A 136 -3.89 8.49 7.42
N PRO A 137 -5.06 7.88 7.12
CA PRO A 137 -5.83 7.14 8.12
C PRO A 137 -5.01 6.05 8.83
N ALA A 138 -4.16 5.31 8.10
CA ALA A 138 -3.32 4.29 8.72
C ALA A 138 -2.31 4.87 9.71
N VAL A 139 -1.69 6.01 9.36
CA VAL A 139 -0.82 6.75 10.29
C VAL A 139 -1.59 7.23 11.52
N GLN A 140 -2.81 7.75 11.36
CA GLN A 140 -3.62 8.16 12.51
C GLN A 140 -3.88 6.97 13.46
N LEU A 141 -4.25 5.81 12.92
CA LEU A 141 -4.44 4.59 13.71
C LEU A 141 -3.16 4.13 14.41
N ALA A 142 -2.01 4.18 13.74
CA ALA A 142 -0.71 3.82 14.34
C ALA A 142 -0.39 4.67 15.58
N TYR A 143 -0.81 5.94 15.57
CA TYR A 143 -0.69 6.88 16.69
C TYR A 143 -1.91 6.89 17.63
N LYS A 144 -2.69 5.79 17.63
CA LYS A 144 -3.86 5.58 18.51
C LYS A 144 -4.91 6.67 18.41
N LYS A 145 -5.04 7.32 17.25
CA LYS A 145 -6.12 8.27 17.01
C LYS A 145 -7.37 7.53 16.61
N GLU A 146 -8.47 7.89 17.25
CA GLU A 146 -9.78 7.38 16.92
C GLU A 146 -10.19 7.87 15.53
N LEU A 147 -10.60 6.93 14.69
CA LEU A 147 -11.19 7.21 13.40
C LEU A 147 -12.59 6.61 13.38
N SER A 148 -13.58 7.41 13.01
CA SER A 148 -14.91 6.88 12.73
C SER A 148 -14.90 6.15 11.40
N LEU A 149 -14.85 4.82 11.46
CA LEU A 149 -14.92 3.95 10.28
C LEU A 149 -16.36 3.72 9.80
N LEU A 150 -17.35 4.10 10.62
CA LEU A 150 -18.76 3.85 10.38
C LEU A 150 -19.25 4.41 9.03
N PRO A 151 -18.96 5.67 8.63
CA PRO A 151 -19.42 6.18 7.33
C PRO A 151 -18.85 5.38 6.16
N VAL A 152 -17.59 4.94 6.28
CA VAL A 152 -16.91 4.16 5.23
C VAL A 152 -17.49 2.75 5.12
N MET A 153 -17.76 2.10 6.25
CA MET A 153 -18.41 0.80 6.30
C MET A 153 -19.82 0.86 5.70
N VAL A 154 -20.62 1.87 6.08
CA VAL A 154 -21.98 2.09 5.56
C VAL A 154 -21.95 2.30 4.04
N ALA A 155 -21.04 3.15 3.54
CA ALA A 155 -20.88 3.36 2.11
C ALA A 155 -20.52 2.06 1.35
N ASN A 156 -19.66 1.22 1.93
CA ASN A 156 -19.28 -0.07 1.33
C ASN A 156 -20.44 -1.08 1.33
N ILE A 157 -21.25 -1.13 2.40
CA ILE A 157 -22.46 -1.97 2.44
C ILE A 157 -23.44 -1.51 1.36
N HIS A 158 -23.76 -0.22 1.28
CA HIS A 158 -24.65 0.32 0.26
C HIS A 158 -24.15 0.02 -1.16
N ARG A 159 -22.84 0.13 -1.38
CA ARG A 159 -22.22 -0.21 -2.66
C ARG A 159 -22.37 -1.69 -2.99
N GLY A 160 -22.08 -2.59 -2.04
CA GLY A 160 -22.21 -4.03 -2.22
C GLY A 160 -23.65 -4.44 -2.53
N LEU A 161 -24.62 -3.89 -1.79
CA LEU A 161 -26.05 -4.09 -2.05
C LEU A 161 -26.46 -3.61 -3.45
N ARG A 162 -25.94 -2.46 -3.90
CA ARG A 162 -26.19 -1.95 -5.25
C ARG A 162 -25.61 -2.88 -6.32
N GLN A 163 -24.41 -3.42 -6.11
CA GLN A 163 -23.79 -4.37 -7.04
C GLN A 163 -24.61 -5.66 -7.15
N ILE A 164 -25.02 -6.23 -6.01
CA ILE A 164 -25.87 -7.43 -5.96
C ILE A 164 -27.21 -7.17 -6.67
N SER A 165 -27.88 -6.08 -6.32
CA SER A 165 -29.14 -5.68 -6.97
C SER A 165 -28.98 -5.53 -8.48
N SER A 166 -27.91 -4.84 -8.93
CA SER A 166 -27.65 -4.65 -10.37
C SER A 166 -27.43 -5.97 -11.11
N ALA A 167 -26.75 -6.93 -10.48
CA ALA A 167 -26.52 -8.26 -11.04
C ALA A 167 -27.82 -9.05 -11.22
N PHE A 168 -28.72 -9.01 -10.22
CA PHE A 168 -30.04 -9.65 -10.32
C PHE A 168 -30.99 -8.99 -11.32
N THR A 169 -30.85 -7.69 -11.56
CA THR A 169 -31.69 -6.95 -12.52
C THR A 169 -31.14 -6.96 -13.96
N ARG A 170 -29.96 -7.54 -14.20
CA ARG A 170 -29.37 -7.62 -15.54
C ARG A 170 -30.16 -8.63 -16.37
N LYS A 171 -30.86 -8.16 -17.41
CA LYS A 171 -31.59 -9.02 -18.36
C LYS A 171 -30.63 -9.98 -19.06
N GLU A 172 -31.07 -11.24 -19.22
CA GLU A 172 -30.39 -12.43 -19.79
C GLU A 172 -29.85 -12.32 -21.23
N SER A 173 -29.67 -11.13 -21.83
CA SER A 173 -29.23 -11.01 -23.22
C SER A 173 -27.72 -11.14 -23.43
N GLU A 174 -26.94 -11.44 -22.39
CA GLU A 174 -25.52 -11.79 -22.49
C GLU A 174 -25.28 -13.02 -21.62
N SER A 175 -25.09 -14.18 -22.26
CA SER A 175 -24.85 -15.47 -21.62
C SER A 175 -23.75 -15.38 -20.54
N PRO A 176 -24.04 -15.67 -19.26
CA PRO A 176 -23.05 -15.66 -18.20
C PRO A 176 -22.56 -17.09 -17.95
N THR A 177 -21.44 -17.50 -18.55
CA THR A 177 -20.85 -18.80 -18.17
C THR A 177 -20.13 -18.75 -16.82
N GLN A 178 -19.96 -17.57 -16.19
CA GLN A 178 -19.40 -17.48 -14.85
C GLN A 178 -20.07 -16.36 -14.03
N ILE A 179 -20.73 -16.75 -12.96
CA ILE A 179 -21.02 -15.87 -11.81
C ILE A 179 -19.67 -15.30 -11.36
N PRO A 180 -19.51 -13.99 -11.13
CA PRO A 180 -18.32 -13.46 -10.49
C PRO A 180 -18.27 -13.98 -9.05
N THR A 181 -17.60 -15.12 -8.84
CA THR A 181 -17.25 -15.59 -7.52
C THR A 181 -16.24 -14.60 -6.94
N ILE A 182 -16.69 -13.80 -5.98
CA ILE A 182 -15.78 -13.15 -5.04
C ILE A 182 -15.14 -14.31 -4.28
N LYS A 183 -13.90 -14.65 -4.63
CA LYS A 183 -13.10 -15.65 -3.93
C LYS A 183 -12.78 -15.09 -2.54
N VAL A 184 -13.72 -15.26 -1.61
CA VAL A 184 -13.48 -15.06 -0.17
C VAL A 184 -12.87 -16.35 0.33
N GLU A 185 -11.54 -16.40 0.36
CA GLU A 185 -10.82 -17.46 1.03
C GLU A 185 -10.92 -17.19 2.54
N LEU A 186 -11.95 -17.76 3.17
CA LEU A 186 -12.07 -17.83 4.63
C LEU A 186 -10.98 -18.78 5.14
N PRO A 187 -10.22 -18.41 6.20
CA PRO A 187 -9.34 -19.36 6.85
C PRO A 187 -10.17 -20.52 7.45
N PRO A 188 -9.67 -21.77 7.42
CA PRO A 188 -10.39 -22.88 8.00
C PRO A 188 -10.57 -22.66 9.51
N LEU A 189 -11.84 -22.66 9.95
CA LEU A 189 -12.20 -22.78 11.36
C LEU A 189 -11.70 -24.16 11.83
N HIS A 190 -10.68 -24.19 12.68
CA HIS A 190 -10.37 -25.41 13.43
C HIS A 190 -11.46 -25.63 14.49
N SER A 191 -12.36 -26.56 14.21
CA SER A 191 -13.22 -27.15 15.23
C SER A 191 -12.37 -27.97 16.21
N PRO A 192 -12.52 -27.82 17.53
CA PRO A 192 -11.89 -28.73 18.47
C PRO A 192 -12.63 -30.07 18.44
N THR A 193 -11.99 -31.11 17.91
CA THR A 193 -12.47 -32.48 18.06
C THR A 193 -12.22 -32.93 19.49
N THR A 194 -13.32 -33.13 20.22
CA THR A 194 -13.38 -33.79 21.52
C THR A 194 -12.70 -35.17 21.44
N VAL A 195 -11.72 -35.40 22.30
CA VAL A 195 -11.15 -36.73 22.54
C VAL A 195 -11.98 -37.38 23.66
N ILE A 196 -12.58 -38.53 23.35
CA ILE A 196 -12.98 -39.55 24.34
C ILE A 196 -12.10 -40.76 24.06
#